data_AF-A0A7X0TKG0-F1
#
_entry.id   AF-A0A7X0TKG0-F1
#
_cell.length_a   1.000
_cell.length_b   1.000
_cell.length_c   1.000
_cell.angle_alpha   90.00
_cell.angle_beta   90.00
_cell.angle_gamma   90.00
#
_symmetry.space_group_name_H-M   'P 1'
#
loop_
_entity.id
_entity.type
_entity.pdbx_description
1 polymer ?
#
loop_
_entity_poly.entity_id
_entity_poly.type
_entity_poly.pdbx_seq_one_letter_code
_entity_poly.pdbx_strand_id
1 'polypeptide(L)'
;MDVLKRFAVGAVYPVVVLIIIGIFWIAQLSGLKAMDSIYNGLILMFPLVVSIGIAIGMSKDQSGAAALAGAVGWLVYGAVVVSLNYPKDGAFNPTTMSANFNFLSGIYMGITAGLLYNRFYNIRLPEWLAFFGGRRFVPIITAVVALFIGAFVAAIF
;
A
#
# COMPACT_ATOMS: atom_id res chain seq x y z
N MET A 1 -3.21 4.63 -23.26
CA MET A 1 -3.71 5.30 -22.05
C MET A 1 -2.58 6.08 -21.43
N ASP A 2 -2.76 7.39 -21.34
CA ASP A 2 -1.85 8.27 -20.62
C ASP A 2 -1.82 7.89 -19.14
N VAL A 3 -0.68 8.09 -18.48
CA VAL A 3 -0.47 7.76 -17.06
C VAL A 3 -1.54 8.42 -16.18
N LEU A 4 -2.00 9.61 -16.55
CA LEU A 4 -3.06 10.35 -15.87
C LEU A 4 -4.40 9.58 -15.86
N LYS A 5 -4.76 8.92 -16.97
CA LYS A 5 -6.00 8.13 -17.07
C LYS A 5 -5.92 6.86 -16.23
N ARG A 6 -4.73 6.25 -16.11
CA ARG A 6 -4.49 5.08 -15.24
C ARG A 6 -4.58 5.43 -13.77
N PHE A 7 -3.99 6.56 -13.38
CA PHE A 7 -4.11 7.07 -12.03
C PHE A 7 -5.58 7.38 -11.66
N ALA A 8 -6.34 8.01 -12.56
CA ALA A 8 -7.75 8.28 -12.35
C ALA A 8 -8.57 7.00 -12.09
N VAL A 9 -8.30 5.92 -12.83
CA VAL A 9 -8.94 4.61 -12.59
C VAL A 9 -8.50 4.00 -11.26
N GLY A 10 -7.22 4.14 -10.88
CA GLY A 10 -6.70 3.67 -9.59
C GLY A 10 -7.29 4.41 -8.39
N ALA A 11 -7.60 5.69 -8.54
CA ALA A 11 -8.22 6.51 -7.52
C ALA A 11 -9.68 6.13 -7.24
N VAL A 12 -10.36 5.41 -8.15
CA VAL A 12 -11.73 4.93 -7.93
C VAL A 12 -11.80 3.95 -6.76
N TYR A 13 -10.81 3.08 -6.59
CA TYR A 13 -10.80 2.08 -5.53
C TYR A 13 -10.78 2.71 -4.11
N PRO A 14 -9.89 3.68 -3.79
CA PRO A 14 -10.00 4.48 -2.57
C PRO A 14 -11.38 5.11 -2.34
N VAL A 15 -12.00 5.67 -3.39
CA VAL A 15 -13.31 6.32 -3.27
C VAL A 15 -14.39 5.32 -2.86
N VAL A 16 -14.38 4.12 -3.43
CA VAL A 16 -15.31 3.05 -3.03
C VAL A 16 -15.11 2.67 -1.56
N VAL A 17 -13.88 2.64 -1.09
CA VAL A 17 -13.56 2.31 0.32
C VAL A 17 -14.03 3.41 1.27
N LEU A 18 -13.97 4.68 0.87
CA LEU A 18 -14.53 5.79 1.65
C LEU A 18 -16.05 5.65 1.84
N ILE A 19 -16.76 5.15 0.83
CA ILE A 19 -18.21 4.86 0.95
C ILE A 19 -18.43 3.77 2.01
N ILE A 20 -17.61 2.70 1.98
CA ILE A 20 -17.68 1.62 2.98
C ILE A 20 -17.39 2.17 4.39
N ILE A 21 -16.35 3.00 4.55
CA ILE A 21 -16.04 3.68 5.82
C ILE A 21 -17.25 4.48 6.31
N GLY A 22 -17.90 5.23 5.42
CA GLY A 22 -19.09 6.01 5.76
C GLY A 22 -20.26 5.14 6.25
N ILE A 23 -20.49 3.99 5.64
CA ILE A 23 -21.52 3.04 6.09
C ILE A 23 -21.20 2.53 7.50
N PHE A 24 -19.96 2.11 7.76
CA PHE A 24 -19.56 1.63 9.08
C PHE A 24 -19.53 2.75 10.12
N TRP A 25 -19.25 3.98 9.72
CA TRP A 25 -19.35 5.16 10.59
C TRP A 25 -20.79 5.42 11.06
N ILE A 26 -21.79 5.18 10.21
CA ILE A 26 -23.19 5.24 10.60
C ILE A 26 -23.55 4.02 11.47
N ALA A 27 -23.07 2.84 11.11
CA ALA A 27 -23.37 1.61 11.84
C ALA A 27 -22.85 1.62 13.29
N GLN A 28 -21.71 2.25 13.58
CA GLN A 28 -21.21 2.37 14.96
C GLN A 28 -22.08 3.26 15.85
N LEU A 29 -22.88 4.17 15.29
CA LEU A 29 -23.84 4.98 16.05
C LEU A 29 -24.96 4.13 16.68
N SER A 30 -25.10 2.86 16.28
CA SER A 30 -26.01 1.89 16.89
C SER A 30 -25.65 1.51 18.34
N GLY A 31 -24.47 1.91 18.84
CA GLY A 31 -24.04 1.66 20.22
C GLY A 31 -23.42 0.28 20.46
N LEU A 32 -23.30 -0.57 19.43
CA LEU A 32 -22.57 -1.84 19.53
C LEU A 32 -21.05 -1.61 19.51
N LYS A 33 -20.37 -2.00 20.60
CA LYS A 33 -18.89 -2.00 20.68
C LYS A 33 -18.21 -2.77 19.53
N ALA A 34 -18.88 -3.78 19.00
CA ALA A 34 -18.39 -4.54 17.84
C ALA A 34 -18.35 -3.70 16.55
N MET A 35 -19.25 -2.74 16.38
CA MET A 35 -19.26 -1.87 15.19
C MET A 35 -18.16 -0.81 15.25
N ASP A 36 -17.90 -0.28 16.45
CA ASP A 36 -16.79 0.65 16.68
C ASP A 36 -15.42 0.00 16.39
N SER A 37 -15.21 -1.25 16.81
CA SER A 37 -13.95 -1.95 16.51
C SER A 37 -13.75 -2.23 15.02
N ILE A 38 -14.82 -2.55 14.29
CA ILE A 38 -14.78 -2.77 12.83
C ILE A 38 -14.44 -1.46 12.10
N TYR A 39 -15.09 -0.35 12.47
CA TYR A 39 -14.82 0.96 11.89
C TYR A 39 -13.36 1.38 12.11
N ASN A 40 -12.87 1.27 13.35
CA ASN A 40 -11.49 1.61 13.67
C ASN A 40 -10.49 0.72 12.94
N GLY A 41 -10.73 -0.60 12.87
CA GLY A 41 -9.86 -1.52 12.12
C GLY A 41 -9.77 -1.18 10.63
N LEU A 42 -10.88 -0.76 10.02
CA LEU A 42 -10.92 -0.41 8.61
C LEU A 42 -10.22 0.93 8.32
N ILE A 43 -10.31 1.91 9.22
CA ILE A 43 -9.56 3.16 9.12
C ILE A 43 -8.05 2.93 9.28
N LEU A 44 -7.65 2.08 10.24
CA LEU A 44 -6.23 1.74 10.44
C LEU A 44 -5.60 1.14 9.18
N MET A 45 -6.36 0.31 8.45
CA MET A 45 -5.91 -0.34 7.21
C MET A 45 -6.21 0.48 5.95
N PHE A 46 -6.85 1.64 6.06
CA PHE A 46 -7.24 2.44 4.91
C PHE A 46 -6.07 2.76 3.96
N PRO A 47 -4.88 3.19 4.44
CA PRO A 47 -3.79 3.52 3.52
C PRO A 47 -3.24 2.28 2.79
N LEU A 48 -3.34 1.08 3.37
CA LEU A 48 -3.02 -0.18 2.69
C LEU A 48 -3.95 -0.41 1.50
N VAL A 49 -5.26 -0.28 1.71
CA VAL A 49 -6.26 -0.48 0.65
C VAL A 49 -6.07 0.55 -0.46
N VAL A 50 -5.70 1.77 -0.10
CA VAL A 50 -5.38 2.85 -1.04
C VAL A 50 -4.14 2.51 -1.86
N SER A 51 -3.08 2.00 -1.23
CA SER A 51 -1.88 1.52 -1.94
C SER A 51 -2.23 0.44 -2.97
N ILE A 52 -3.03 -0.54 -2.58
CA ILE A 52 -3.49 -1.62 -3.45
C ILE A 52 -4.29 -1.07 -4.63
N GLY A 53 -5.29 -0.22 -4.36
CA GLY A 53 -6.18 0.33 -5.38
C GLY A 53 -5.44 1.16 -6.42
N ILE A 54 -4.51 2.00 -5.96
CA ILE A 54 -3.69 2.84 -6.86
C ILE A 54 -2.70 1.98 -7.65
N ALA A 55 -2.07 0.98 -7.02
CA ALA A 55 -1.16 0.07 -7.72
C ALA A 55 -1.87 -0.70 -8.86
N ILE A 56 -3.10 -1.18 -8.61
CA ILE A 56 -3.92 -1.85 -9.64
C ILE A 56 -4.23 -0.88 -10.78
N GLY A 57 -4.76 0.31 -10.50
CA GLY A 57 -5.13 1.24 -11.55
C GLY A 57 -3.94 1.79 -12.34
N MET A 58 -2.77 1.93 -11.70
CA MET A 58 -1.52 2.31 -12.34
C MET A 58 -0.95 1.21 -13.24
N SER A 59 -1.24 -0.06 -12.95
CA SER A 59 -0.75 -1.18 -13.77
C SER A 59 -1.41 -1.23 -15.14
N LYS A 60 -0.63 -1.58 -16.16
CA LYS A 60 -1.10 -1.65 -17.57
C LYS A 60 -2.23 -2.65 -17.78
N ASP A 61 -2.24 -3.74 -17.02
CA ASP A 61 -3.12 -4.89 -17.19
C ASP A 61 -4.01 -5.16 -15.97
N GLN A 62 -4.05 -4.22 -15.00
CA GLN A 62 -4.82 -4.35 -13.75
C GLN A 62 -4.55 -5.68 -13.03
N SER A 63 -3.32 -6.20 -13.13
CA SER A 63 -2.98 -7.51 -12.60
C SER A 63 -2.94 -7.52 -11.07
N GLY A 64 -3.41 -8.62 -10.48
CA GLY A 64 -3.28 -8.88 -9.04
C GLY A 64 -1.83 -8.89 -8.54
N ALA A 65 -0.85 -9.11 -9.40
CA ALA A 65 0.56 -8.98 -9.04
C ALA A 65 0.96 -7.51 -8.70
N ALA A 66 0.34 -6.52 -9.34
CA ALA A 66 0.51 -5.12 -8.98
C ALA A 66 -0.16 -4.79 -7.63
N ALA A 67 -1.33 -5.38 -7.37
CA ALA A 67 -2.03 -5.28 -6.08
C ALA A 67 -1.14 -5.79 -4.93
N LEU A 68 -0.57 -6.98 -5.11
CA LEU A 68 0.34 -7.60 -4.14
C LEU A 68 1.59 -6.74 -3.92
N ALA A 69 2.17 -6.20 -5.00
CA ALA A 69 3.32 -5.32 -4.90
C ALA A 69 2.99 -4.03 -4.10
N GLY A 70 1.82 -3.43 -4.31
CA GLY A 70 1.35 -2.27 -3.54
C GLY A 70 1.16 -2.58 -2.06
N ALA A 71 0.57 -3.74 -1.74
CA ALA A 71 0.40 -4.20 -0.37
C ALA A 71 1.76 -4.42 0.33
N VAL A 72 2.64 -5.22 -0.29
CA VAL A 72 3.96 -5.53 0.25
C VAL A 72 4.80 -4.26 0.40
N GLY A 73 4.79 -3.37 -0.60
CA GLY A 73 5.51 -2.12 -0.56
C GLY A 73 5.10 -1.24 0.62
N TRP A 74 3.79 -1.08 0.84
CA TRP A 74 3.30 -0.26 1.96
C TRP A 74 3.60 -0.88 3.32
N LEU A 75 3.52 -2.20 3.47
CA LEU A 75 3.89 -2.89 4.71
C LEU A 75 5.38 -2.73 5.03
N VAL A 76 6.26 -2.89 4.03
CA VAL A 76 7.71 -2.73 4.21
C VAL A 76 8.05 -1.27 4.53
N TYR A 77 7.48 -0.32 3.80
CA TYR A 77 7.62 1.11 4.11
C TYR A 77 7.17 1.40 5.55
N GLY A 78 6.02 0.84 5.96
CA GLY A 78 5.48 0.91 7.31
C GLY A 78 6.46 0.45 8.38
N ALA A 79 6.97 -0.76 8.21
CA ALA A 79 7.92 -1.36 9.14
C ALA A 79 9.20 -0.53 9.28
N VAL A 80 9.71 0.04 8.19
CA VAL A 80 10.96 0.82 8.20
C VAL A 80 10.81 2.12 8.97
N VAL A 81 9.76 2.89 8.68
CA VAL A 81 9.55 4.19 9.34
C VAL A 81 9.27 4.01 10.83
N VAL A 82 8.48 3.00 11.22
CA VAL A 82 8.25 2.70 12.65
C VAL A 82 9.54 2.29 13.34
N SER A 83 10.35 1.43 12.72
CA SER A 83 11.60 0.94 13.31
C SER A 83 12.63 2.04 13.53
N LEU A 84 12.67 3.05 12.64
CA LEU A 84 13.65 4.14 12.71
C LEU A 84 13.19 5.28 13.64
N ASN A 85 11.92 5.66 13.61
CA ASN A 85 11.42 6.83 14.37
C ASN A 85 10.89 6.46 15.76
N TYR A 86 10.49 5.21 15.98
CA TYR A 86 9.91 4.74 17.25
C TYR A 86 10.57 3.44 17.73
N PRO A 87 11.87 3.46 18.05
CA PRO A 87 12.63 2.26 18.41
C PRO A 87 12.15 1.58 19.71
N LYS A 88 11.33 2.25 20.52
CA LYS A 88 10.84 1.75 21.81
C LYS A 88 9.69 0.74 21.68
N ASP A 89 8.97 0.72 20.56
CA ASP A 89 7.80 -0.16 20.39
C ASP A 89 8.15 -1.55 19.83
N GLY A 90 9.38 -1.77 19.35
CA GLY A 90 9.97 -3.07 19.00
C GLY A 90 9.24 -3.91 17.93
N ALA A 91 8.03 -3.54 17.54
CA ALA A 91 7.15 -4.28 16.65
C ALA A 91 6.30 -3.32 15.82
N PHE A 92 5.98 -3.77 14.60
CA PHE A 92 5.00 -3.14 13.73
C PHE A 92 3.66 -3.04 14.45
N ASN A 93 3.29 -1.84 14.91
CA ASN A 93 2.02 -1.60 15.58
C ASN A 93 1.09 -0.76 14.67
N PRO A 94 -0.09 -1.27 14.30
CA PRO A 94 -1.07 -0.52 13.52
C PRO A 94 -1.45 0.84 14.14
N THR A 95 -1.37 0.96 15.48
CA THR A 95 -1.73 2.20 16.19
C THR A 95 -0.70 3.31 16.03
N THR A 96 0.59 3.00 16.02
CA THR A 96 1.66 3.98 15.71
C THR A 96 1.66 4.35 14.22
N MET A 97 1.17 3.45 13.37
CA MET A 97 0.85 3.79 11.99
C MET A 97 -0.28 4.81 11.88
N SER A 98 -1.38 4.67 12.62
CA SER A 98 -2.52 5.59 12.50
C SER A 98 -2.18 7.07 12.74
N ALA A 99 -1.20 7.35 13.62
CA ALA A 99 -0.83 8.72 13.98
C ALA A 99 0.08 9.38 12.94
N ASN A 100 0.90 8.61 12.21
CA ASN A 100 1.93 9.13 11.31
C ASN A 100 1.72 8.75 9.84
N PHE A 101 0.91 7.74 9.56
CA PHE A 101 0.65 7.21 8.23
C PHE A 101 -0.71 7.66 7.74
N ASN A 102 -0.67 8.82 7.09
CA ASN A 102 -1.84 9.37 6.43
C ASN A 102 -2.18 8.57 5.17
N PHE A 103 -3.37 8.82 4.63
CA PHE A 103 -3.82 8.42 3.30
C PHE A 103 -2.75 8.60 2.20
N LEU A 104 -1.92 9.65 2.32
CA LEU A 104 -0.79 9.92 1.44
C LEU A 104 0.23 8.76 1.37
N SER A 105 0.36 8.00 2.47
CA SER A 105 1.20 6.81 2.54
C SER A 105 0.82 5.72 1.56
N GLY A 106 -0.48 5.49 1.44
CA GLY A 106 -1.03 4.61 0.45
C GLY A 106 -0.77 5.12 -0.97
N ILE A 107 -0.93 6.42 -1.20
CA ILE A 107 -0.78 7.00 -2.54
C ILE A 107 0.63 6.84 -3.09
N TYR A 108 1.67 7.29 -2.37
CA TYR A 108 3.01 7.24 -2.95
C TYR A 108 3.49 5.79 -3.13
N MET A 109 3.17 4.88 -2.20
CA MET A 109 3.53 3.45 -2.36
C MET A 109 2.75 2.79 -3.48
N GLY A 110 1.46 3.09 -3.62
CA GLY A 110 0.64 2.58 -4.71
C GLY A 110 1.14 3.06 -6.08
N ILE A 111 1.50 4.34 -6.20
CA ILE A 111 2.10 4.90 -7.42
C ILE A 111 3.43 4.18 -7.71
N THR A 112 4.29 4.06 -6.70
CA THR A 112 5.62 3.45 -6.84
C THR A 112 5.50 2.00 -7.29
N ALA A 113 4.65 1.20 -6.65
CA ALA A 113 4.39 -0.19 -6.99
C ALA A 113 3.84 -0.33 -8.42
N GLY A 114 2.90 0.53 -8.82
CA GLY A 114 2.35 0.54 -10.17
C GLY A 114 3.38 0.91 -11.26
N LEU A 115 4.27 1.86 -10.97
CA LEU A 115 5.37 2.23 -11.88
C LEU A 115 6.40 1.08 -12.01
N LEU A 116 6.78 0.48 -10.88
CA LEU A 116 7.70 -0.66 -10.86
C LEU A 116 7.10 -1.86 -11.59
N TYR A 117 5.81 -2.12 -11.41
CA TYR A 117 5.10 -3.16 -12.17
C TYR A 117 5.22 -2.90 -13.67
N ASN A 118 4.88 -1.71 -14.14
CA ASN A 118 4.92 -1.37 -15.55
C ASN A 118 6.33 -1.47 -16.19
N ARG A 119 7.38 -1.35 -15.36
CA ARG A 119 8.78 -1.49 -15.79
C ARG A 119 9.29 -2.93 -15.73
N PHE A 120 8.92 -3.68 -14.70
CA PHE A 120 9.56 -4.96 -14.37
C PHE A 120 8.66 -6.20 -14.59
N TYR A 121 7.40 -6.04 -15.00
CA TYR A 121 6.47 -7.17 -15.16
C TYR A 121 6.92 -8.26 -16.15
N ASN A 122 7.83 -7.95 -17.07
CA ASN A 122 8.37 -8.88 -18.08
C ASN A 122 9.90 -9.03 -18.00
N ILE A 123 10.48 -8.81 -16.83
CA ILE A 123 11.93 -8.98 -16.64
C ILE A 123 12.33 -10.45 -16.80
N ARG A 124 13.43 -10.69 -17.50
CA ARG A 124 14.06 -12.01 -17.63
C ARG A 124 15.29 -12.05 -16.75
N LEU A 125 15.28 -12.97 -15.78
CA LEU A 125 16.41 -13.21 -14.88
C LEU A 125 17.26 -14.37 -15.41
N PRO A 126 18.54 -14.49 -14.97
CA PRO A 126 19.40 -15.62 -15.30
C PRO A 126 18.78 -16.97 -14.91
N GLU A 127 19.21 -18.08 -15.51
CA GLU A 127 18.60 -19.41 -15.33
C GLU A 127 18.45 -19.83 -13.86
N TRP A 128 19.40 -19.49 -12.99
CA TRP A 128 19.37 -19.79 -11.56
C TRP A 128 18.35 -18.98 -10.76
N LEU A 129 17.89 -17.83 -11.26
CA LEU A 129 16.89 -16.94 -10.66
C LEU A 129 15.58 -16.86 -11.48
N ALA A 130 15.45 -17.68 -12.51
CA ALA A 130 14.33 -17.64 -13.46
C ALA A 130 12.96 -17.81 -12.78
N PHE A 131 12.91 -18.48 -11.61
CA PHE A 131 11.70 -18.64 -10.80
C PHE A 131 11.06 -17.30 -10.38
N PHE A 132 11.89 -16.28 -10.12
CA PHE A 132 11.44 -14.95 -9.72
C PHE A 132 11.18 -14.02 -10.91
N GLY A 133 11.37 -14.49 -12.16
CA GLY A 133 11.19 -13.68 -13.36
C GLY A 133 9.75 -13.24 -13.59
N GLY A 134 9.58 -12.24 -14.45
CA GLY A 134 8.28 -11.69 -14.83
C GLY A 134 7.55 -11.02 -13.68
N ARG A 135 6.23 -11.27 -13.56
CA ARG A 135 5.34 -10.56 -12.62
C ARG A 135 5.63 -10.84 -11.14
N ARG A 136 6.31 -11.95 -10.84
CA ARG A 136 6.71 -12.35 -9.47
C ARG A 136 7.88 -11.53 -8.94
N PHE A 137 8.66 -10.93 -9.83
CA PHE A 137 9.75 -10.03 -9.44
C PHE A 137 9.23 -8.73 -8.85
N VAL A 138 8.02 -8.31 -9.25
CA VAL A 138 7.51 -6.97 -8.93
C VAL A 138 7.36 -6.74 -7.42
N PRO A 139 6.74 -7.64 -6.63
CA PRO A 139 6.72 -7.48 -5.18
C PRO A 139 8.11 -7.41 -4.54
N ILE A 140 9.10 -8.14 -5.08
CA ILE A 140 10.47 -8.19 -4.56
C ILE A 140 11.15 -6.82 -4.75
N ILE A 141 11.16 -6.31 -5.98
CA ILE A 141 11.78 -4.98 -6.24
C ILE A 141 11.02 -3.87 -5.52
N THR A 142 9.70 -4.00 -5.36
CA THR A 142 8.90 -3.02 -4.63
C THR A 142 9.25 -2.99 -3.15
N ALA A 143 9.49 -4.14 -2.52
CA ALA A 143 9.97 -4.22 -1.14
C ALA A 143 11.34 -3.54 -0.98
N VAL A 144 12.27 -3.78 -1.91
CA VAL A 144 13.60 -3.15 -1.90
C VAL A 144 13.49 -1.63 -2.06
N VAL A 145 12.67 -1.15 -2.99
CA VAL A 145 12.46 0.30 -3.17
C VAL A 145 11.75 0.91 -1.97
N ALA A 146 10.79 0.21 -1.37
CA ALA A 146 10.09 0.65 -0.16
C ALA A 146 11.04 0.80 1.04
N LEU A 147 12.08 -0.03 1.15
CA LEU A 147 13.13 0.12 2.16
C LEU A 147 13.83 1.46 2.05
N PHE A 148 14.27 1.84 0.85
CA PHE A 148 14.96 3.11 0.62
C PHE A 148 14.04 4.32 0.78
N ILE A 149 12.80 4.24 0.28
CA ILE A 149 11.81 5.31 0.44
C ILE A 149 11.47 5.49 1.93
N GLY A 150 11.24 4.38 2.66
CA GLY A 150 10.95 4.41 4.09
C GLY A 150 12.10 5.01 4.89
N ALA A 151 13.34 4.61 4.61
CA ALA A 151 14.52 5.17 5.28
C ALA A 151 14.69 6.66 5.00
N PHE A 152 14.45 7.10 3.76
CA PHE A 152 14.51 8.52 3.39
C PHE A 152 13.45 9.35 4.09
N VAL A 153 12.20 8.86 4.12
CA VAL A 153 11.11 9.56 4.82
C VAL A 153 11.35 9.60 6.32
N ALA A 154 11.80 8.49 6.92
CA ALA A 154 12.17 8.45 8.33
C ALA A 154 13.34 9.40 8.67
N ALA A 155 14.29 9.62 7.77
CA ALA A 155 15.38 10.56 8.02
C ALA A 155 14.95 12.04 8.02
N ILE A 156 13.79 12.36 7.41
CA ILE A 156 13.27 13.73 7.32
C ILE A 156 12.36 14.08 8.51
N PHE A 157 11.69 13.09 9.10
CA PHE A 157 10.72 13.24 10.19
C PHE A 157 11.27 12.74 11.51
#